data_AF-A0A7C3IDL6-F1
#
_entry.id   AF-A0A7C3IDL6-F1
#
_cell.length_a   1.000
_cell.length_b   1.000
_cell.length_c   1.000
_cell.angle_alpha   90.00
_cell.angle_beta   90.00
_cell.angle_gamma   90.00
#
_symmetry.space_group_name_H-M   'P 1'
#
loop_
_entity.id
_entity.type
_entity.pdbx_description
1 polymer ?
#
loop_
_entity_poly.entity_id
_entity_poly.type
_entity_poly.pdbx_seq_one_letter_code
_entity_poly.pdbx_strand_id
1 'polypeptide(L)'
;MTWPPRWMPWQWRAPYWSRPVSCVDMDQHTSFIRHVPVPPTAARVLPRGPRASCIMKVPQASRTSRLFHRSSIMNVGRRVDYAVRALCYVAAQPPGRYVPRREIQLRQNIPAPFLSKILRDLVHAGLLLSVPGARGGFRLGKPAEAITLREVYESLEGPLNLIDCVTEQDDACCFASVCTQIQIWRGAQELLARYLEDITIQAIADRHGLVPRLQEKHQSAQH
;
A
#
# COMPACT_ATOMS: atom_id res chain seq x y z
N MET A 1 54.20 -24.96 -23.02
CA MET A 1 53.88 -26.38 -22.76
C MET A 1 53.66 -26.49 -21.26
N THR A 2 52.56 -26.94 -20.69
CA THR A 2 51.32 -27.57 -21.17
C THR A 2 50.44 -27.56 -19.92
N TRP A 3 49.22 -27.03 -20.04
CA TRP A 3 48.17 -27.26 -19.04
C TRP A 3 47.89 -28.76 -18.92
N PRO A 4 47.62 -29.30 -17.73
CA PRO A 4 46.83 -30.50 -17.56
C PRO A 4 45.37 -30.18 -17.21
N PRO A 5 44.44 -31.13 -17.40
CA PRO A 5 43.11 -30.85 -17.94
C PRO A 5 41.92 -31.24 -17.05
N ARG A 6 40.85 -30.43 -17.13
CA ARG A 6 39.44 -30.79 -17.45
C ARG A 6 38.87 -32.13 -16.94
N TRP A 7 38.17 -32.15 -15.79
CA TRP A 7 36.96 -32.99 -15.48
C TRP A 7 36.21 -32.34 -14.27
N MET A 8 35.08 -31.65 -14.44
CA MET A 8 33.66 -32.10 -14.43
C MET A 8 32.97 -31.99 -13.02
N PRO A 9 31.62 -31.99 -12.93
CA PRO A 9 30.85 -30.84 -12.43
C PRO A 9 30.16 -31.08 -11.06
N TRP A 10 29.92 -29.99 -10.33
CA TRP A 10 29.18 -30.00 -9.07
C TRP A 10 27.74 -30.46 -9.31
N GLN A 11 27.41 -31.62 -8.75
CA GLN A 11 26.11 -32.26 -8.82
C GLN A 11 25.06 -31.43 -8.08
N TRP A 12 24.13 -30.84 -8.83
CA TRP A 12 22.81 -30.47 -8.32
C TRP A 12 22.05 -31.74 -7.93
N ARG A 13 21.70 -31.88 -6.64
CA ARG A 13 20.64 -32.80 -6.18
C ARG A 13 19.52 -31.98 -5.55
N ALA A 14 18.40 -31.90 -6.26
CA ALA A 14 17.04 -31.85 -5.72
C ALA A 14 16.31 -33.05 -6.35
N PRO A 15 15.29 -33.69 -5.72
CA PRO A 15 14.32 -33.07 -4.81
C PRO A 15 14.06 -33.86 -3.51
N TYR A 16 13.96 -33.15 -2.37
CA TYR A 16 13.42 -33.70 -1.12
C TYR A 16 11.89 -33.59 -1.12
N TRP A 17 11.22 -34.32 -2.00
CA TRP A 17 9.77 -34.53 -1.95
C TRP A 17 9.46 -36.00 -2.24
N SER A 18 9.71 -36.87 -1.25
CA SER A 18 9.06 -38.19 -1.17
C SER A 18 9.32 -38.83 0.19
N ARG A 19 8.46 -38.53 1.16
CA ARG A 19 7.93 -39.53 2.11
C ARG A 19 6.71 -38.96 2.84
N PRO A 20 5.65 -39.75 3.03
CA PRO A 20 4.35 -39.26 3.51
C PRO A 20 4.43 -39.03 5.01
N VAL A 21 4.17 -37.79 5.44
CA VAL A 21 3.94 -37.49 6.84
C VAL A 21 2.47 -37.81 7.13
N SER A 22 2.26 -38.82 7.97
CA SER A 22 0.97 -39.22 8.51
C SER A 22 0.28 -38.03 9.18
N CYS A 23 -1.00 -37.84 8.86
CA CYS A 23 -1.90 -36.85 9.46
C CYS A 23 -2.14 -37.11 10.95
N VAL A 24 -1.22 -36.75 11.84
CA VAL A 24 -1.52 -36.44 13.25
C VAL A 24 -0.44 -35.45 13.72
N ASP A 25 -0.84 -34.40 14.43
CA ASP A 25 -0.02 -33.33 15.02
C ASP A 25 0.38 -32.13 14.14
N MET A 26 -0.61 -31.31 13.78
CA MET A 26 -0.40 -29.90 13.44
C MET A 26 -1.56 -29.03 13.94
N ASP A 27 -1.78 -29.04 15.26
CA ASP A 27 -2.99 -28.47 15.89
C ASP A 27 -2.72 -27.33 16.88
N GLN A 28 -1.59 -26.60 16.81
CA GLN A 28 -1.31 -25.55 17.81
C GLN A 28 -0.99 -24.13 17.30
N HIS A 29 -1.07 -23.80 16.01
CA HIS A 29 -0.84 -22.39 15.59
C HIS A 29 -1.75 -21.81 14.49
N THR A 30 -2.89 -22.44 14.19
CA THR A 30 -3.85 -21.97 13.17
C THR A 30 -5.26 -21.75 13.74
N SER A 31 -5.37 -21.03 14.85
CA SER A 31 -6.66 -20.77 15.51
C SER A 31 -7.18 -19.34 15.40
N PHE A 32 -6.61 -18.47 14.55
CA PHE A 32 -7.05 -17.06 14.48
C PHE A 32 -7.85 -16.66 13.23
N ILE A 33 -7.98 -17.53 12.23
CA ILE A 33 -8.82 -17.27 11.04
C ILE A 33 -9.85 -18.39 10.87
N ARG A 34 -10.84 -18.48 11.78
CA ARG A 34 -12.00 -19.36 11.54
C ARG A 34 -13.38 -18.81 11.89
N HIS A 35 -13.51 -17.62 12.47
CA HIS A 35 -14.84 -17.10 12.83
C HIS A 35 -15.00 -15.63 12.47
N VAL A 36 -15.25 -15.37 11.19
CA VAL A 36 -16.10 -14.22 10.81
C VAL A 36 -17.54 -14.73 10.93
N PRO A 37 -18.34 -14.29 11.92
CA PRO A 37 -19.74 -14.67 11.99
C PRO A 37 -20.47 -14.06 10.78
N VAL A 38 -20.90 -14.92 9.86
CA VAL A 38 -21.89 -14.55 8.84
C VAL A 38 -23.22 -14.37 9.57
N PRO A 39 -23.89 -13.20 9.48
CA PRO A 39 -25.19 -13.02 10.12
C PRO A 39 -26.20 -14.02 9.53
N PRO A 40 -27.08 -14.62 10.35
CA PRO A 40 -28.09 -15.56 9.85
C PRO A 40 -29.01 -14.85 8.85
N THR A 41 -29.07 -15.40 7.64
CA THR A 41 -29.93 -14.97 6.55
C THR A 41 -31.39 -15.21 6.96
N ALA A 42 -32.03 -14.20 7.55
CA ALA A 42 -33.48 -14.17 7.61
C ALA A 42 -33.98 -14.00 6.17
N ALA A 43 -34.44 -15.09 5.56
CA ALA A 43 -35.06 -15.10 4.24
C ALA A 43 -36.36 -14.27 4.28
N ARG A 44 -36.22 -12.95 4.11
CA ARG A 44 -37.35 -12.07 3.87
C ARG A 44 -37.79 -12.27 2.43
N VAL A 45 -38.95 -12.88 2.26
CA VAL A 45 -39.68 -12.95 0.99
C VAL A 45 -39.80 -11.53 0.43
N LEU A 46 -39.16 -11.27 -0.70
CA LEU A 46 -39.26 -9.99 -1.40
C LEU A 46 -40.68 -9.82 -1.94
N PRO A 47 -41.39 -8.71 -1.66
CA PRO A 47 -42.68 -8.44 -2.29
C PRO A 47 -42.46 -8.20 -3.80
N ARG A 48 -43.29 -8.86 -4.63
CA ARG A 48 -43.37 -8.61 -6.08
C ARG A 48 -43.84 -7.16 -6.28
N GLY A 49 -42.94 -6.31 -6.80
CA GLY A 49 -43.08 -4.84 -6.83
C GLY A 49 -44.03 -4.28 -7.89
N PRO A 50 -44.00 -2.96 -8.17
CA PRO A 50 -44.51 -2.39 -9.40
C PRO A 50 -43.39 -2.14 -10.43
N ARG A 51 -43.85 -1.98 -11.68
CA ARG A 51 -43.14 -2.18 -12.94
C ARG A 51 -42.14 -1.08 -13.29
N ALA A 52 -41.08 -1.50 -14.01
CA ALA A 52 -40.44 -0.77 -15.11
C ALA A 52 -40.04 0.70 -14.86
N SER A 53 -38.93 0.92 -14.16
CA SER A 53 -38.08 2.10 -14.42
C SER A 53 -36.59 1.87 -14.16
N CYS A 54 -36.20 0.75 -13.54
CA CYS A 54 -34.81 0.35 -13.41
C CYS A 54 -34.28 -0.28 -14.71
N ILE A 55 -34.53 0.37 -15.85
CA ILE A 55 -33.58 0.26 -16.95
C ILE A 55 -32.40 1.06 -16.44
N MET A 56 -31.29 0.38 -16.16
CA MET A 56 -30.01 1.06 -15.99
C MET A 56 -29.94 2.12 -17.08
N LYS A 57 -29.98 3.40 -16.71
CA LYS A 57 -29.32 4.42 -17.53
C LYS A 57 -27.84 4.10 -17.40
N VAL A 58 -27.43 3.04 -18.10
CA VAL A 58 -26.07 2.93 -18.61
C VAL A 58 -25.89 4.25 -19.32
N PRO A 59 -24.99 5.14 -18.87
CA PRO A 59 -24.69 6.34 -19.63
C PRO A 59 -24.35 5.83 -21.04
N GLN A 60 -25.09 6.25 -22.06
CA GLN A 60 -24.72 5.94 -23.44
C GLN A 60 -23.36 6.60 -23.64
N ALA A 61 -22.31 5.83 -23.40
CA ALA A 61 -20.94 6.21 -23.62
C ALA A 61 -20.82 6.44 -25.11
N SER A 62 -20.91 7.70 -25.52
CA SER A 62 -20.50 8.16 -26.83
C SER A 62 -19.08 7.62 -27.05
N ARG A 63 -18.97 6.70 -28.02
CA ARG A 63 -17.75 6.08 -28.54
C ARG A 63 -16.52 6.98 -28.40
N THR A 64 -15.79 6.80 -27.31
CA THR A 64 -14.32 6.81 -27.31
C THR A 64 -13.90 5.73 -26.33
N SER A 65 -13.34 4.66 -26.88
CA SER A 65 -12.77 3.53 -26.17
C SER A 65 -11.62 4.01 -25.28
N ARG A 66 -11.94 4.51 -24.08
CA ARG A 66 -10.98 4.48 -22.97
C ARG A 66 -11.20 3.15 -22.27
N LEU A 67 -10.27 2.25 -22.59
CA LEU A 67 -9.96 1.00 -21.90
C LEU A 67 -10.58 0.99 -20.50
N PHE A 68 -11.63 0.17 -20.33
CA PHE A 68 -12.03 -0.33 -19.02
C PHE A 68 -10.86 -1.20 -18.53
N HIS A 69 -9.81 -0.55 -18.04
CA HIS A 69 -8.86 -1.17 -17.16
C HIS A 69 -9.63 -1.40 -15.87
N ARG A 70 -10.21 -2.60 -15.77
CA ARG A 70 -10.86 -3.08 -14.57
C ARG A 70 -9.81 -3.01 -13.46
N SER A 71 -9.90 -1.96 -12.64
CA SER A 71 -8.93 -1.62 -11.62
C SER A 71 -8.65 -2.82 -10.73
N SER A 72 -7.37 -3.13 -10.58
CA SER A 72 -6.88 -4.04 -9.54
C SER A 72 -7.21 -3.44 -8.17
N ILE A 73 -7.59 -4.30 -7.22
CA ILE A 73 -8.23 -3.99 -5.93
C ILE A 73 -7.43 -3.05 -5.00
N MET A 74 -6.19 -2.76 -5.36
CA MET A 74 -5.39 -1.62 -4.89
C MET A 74 -4.19 -1.51 -5.86
N ASN A 75 -4.04 -0.40 -6.57
CA ASN A 75 -2.85 -0.15 -7.39
C ASN A 75 -1.98 0.91 -6.72
N VAL A 76 -0.99 0.46 -5.96
CA VAL A 76 -0.02 1.36 -5.34
C VAL A 76 0.91 1.90 -6.43
N GLY A 77 0.60 3.10 -6.91
CA GLY A 77 1.41 3.77 -7.92
C GLY A 77 2.76 4.21 -7.38
N ARG A 78 3.67 4.58 -8.30
CA ARG A 78 5.02 5.12 -7.96
C ARG A 78 4.97 6.31 -7.01
N ARG A 79 3.86 7.05 -6.97
CA ARG A 79 3.69 8.22 -6.09
C ARG A 79 3.77 7.84 -4.61
N VAL A 80 3.05 6.78 -4.21
CA VAL A 80 3.05 6.28 -2.83
C VAL A 80 4.42 5.66 -2.49
N ASP A 81 4.99 4.84 -3.40
CA ASP A 81 6.34 4.29 -3.21
C ASP A 81 7.38 5.39 -2.94
N TYR A 82 7.40 6.43 -3.79
CA TYR A 82 8.33 7.54 -3.64
C TYR A 82 8.10 8.34 -2.37
N ALA A 83 6.86 8.48 -1.91
CA ALA A 83 6.54 9.13 -0.65
C ALA A 83 7.07 8.34 0.55
N VAL A 84 6.81 7.04 0.60
CA VAL A 84 7.30 6.16 1.66
C VAL A 84 8.84 6.20 1.72
N ARG A 85 9.51 6.11 0.56
CA ARG A 85 10.97 6.19 0.47
C ARG A 85 11.52 7.53 0.93
N ALA A 86 10.86 8.64 0.57
CA ALA A 86 11.24 9.97 1.04
C ALA A 86 11.06 10.11 2.55
N LEU A 87 9.95 9.64 3.11
CA LEU A 87 9.68 9.68 4.55
C LEU A 87 10.66 8.83 5.34
N CYS A 88 10.94 7.58 4.90
CA CYS A 88 11.96 6.73 5.52
C CYS A 88 13.34 7.38 5.49
N TYR A 89 13.68 8.05 4.39
CA TYR A 89 14.94 8.77 4.26
C TYR A 89 15.06 9.93 5.25
N VAL A 90 13.99 10.70 5.43
CA VAL A 90 13.94 11.83 6.38
C VAL A 90 13.93 11.31 7.82
N ALA A 91 13.22 10.21 8.10
CA ALA A 91 13.21 9.55 9.41
C ALA A 91 14.60 9.03 9.81
N ALA A 92 15.41 8.59 8.85
CA ALA A 92 16.77 8.10 9.07
C ALA A 92 17.80 9.21 9.39
N GLN A 93 17.41 10.48 9.33
CA GLN A 93 18.33 11.59 9.57
C GLN A 93 18.44 11.92 11.06
N PRO A 94 19.55 12.55 11.49
CA PRO A 94 19.68 13.04 12.85
C PRO A 94 18.48 13.93 13.24
N PRO A 95 17.97 13.80 14.48
CA PRO A 95 16.88 14.62 14.97
C PRO A 95 17.13 16.12 14.76
N GLY A 96 16.12 16.85 14.29
CA GLY A 96 16.20 18.30 14.06
C GLY A 96 16.89 18.73 12.75
N ARG A 97 17.48 17.79 11.98
CA ARG A 97 18.06 18.10 10.67
C ARG A 97 16.96 18.34 9.63
N TYR A 98 17.02 19.49 8.95
CA TYR A 98 16.25 19.72 7.73
C TYR A 98 16.97 19.14 6.53
N VAL A 99 16.24 18.37 5.73
CA VAL A 99 16.76 17.65 4.56
C VAL A 99 16.39 18.41 3.29
N PRO A 100 17.36 18.90 2.51
CA PRO A 100 17.04 19.63 1.29
C PRO A 100 16.44 18.69 0.23
N ARG A 101 15.46 19.18 -0.54
CA ARG A 101 14.80 18.40 -1.61
C ARG A 101 15.80 17.73 -2.56
N ARG A 102 16.86 18.43 -2.94
CA ARG A 102 17.89 17.92 -3.86
C ARG A 102 18.59 16.68 -3.30
N GLU A 103 18.81 16.63 -1.98
CA GLU A 103 19.39 15.47 -1.33
C GLU A 103 18.43 14.28 -1.38
N ILE A 104 17.15 14.47 -1.03
CA ILE A 104 16.13 13.41 -1.12
C ILE A 104 16.07 12.86 -2.56
N GLN A 105 16.06 13.76 -3.55
CA GLN A 105 16.02 13.43 -4.97
C GLN A 105 17.17 12.50 -5.37
N LEU A 106 18.42 12.90 -5.05
CA LEU A 106 19.63 12.16 -5.40
C LEU A 106 19.72 10.83 -4.65
N ARG A 107 19.45 10.85 -3.34
CA ARG A 107 19.62 9.69 -2.47
C ARG A 107 18.60 8.60 -2.76
N GLN A 108 17.35 9.00 -3.01
CA GLN A 108 16.26 8.09 -3.35
C GLN A 108 16.08 7.86 -4.85
N ASN A 109 16.85 8.51 -5.72
CA ASN A 109 16.68 8.40 -7.17
C ASN A 109 15.22 8.63 -7.62
N ILE A 110 14.61 9.69 -7.08
CA ILE A 110 13.23 10.10 -7.40
C ILE A 110 13.31 11.26 -8.39
N PRO A 111 12.59 11.26 -9.52
CA PRO A 111 12.65 12.40 -10.44
C PRO A 111 12.05 13.67 -9.81
N ALA A 112 12.74 14.80 -10.00
CA ALA A 112 12.40 16.11 -9.43
C ALA A 112 10.92 16.55 -9.54
N PRO A 113 10.24 16.41 -10.71
CA PRO A 113 8.87 16.87 -10.85
C PRO A 113 7.89 16.08 -9.96
N PHE A 114 8.10 14.76 -9.82
CA PHE A 114 7.27 13.91 -8.96
C PHE A 114 7.51 14.24 -7.48
N LEU A 115 8.78 14.33 -7.08
CA LEU A 115 9.14 14.58 -5.69
C LEU A 115 8.55 15.91 -5.19
N SER A 116 8.55 16.95 -6.02
CA SER A 116 8.04 18.27 -5.63
C SER A 116 6.54 18.26 -5.34
N LYS A 117 5.76 17.45 -6.07
CA LYS A 117 4.34 17.28 -5.81
C LYS A 117 4.13 16.47 -4.53
N ILE A 118 4.81 15.32 -4.41
CA ILE A 118 4.73 14.44 -3.24
C ILE A 118 5.04 15.18 -1.94
N LEU A 119 6.17 15.92 -1.89
CA LEU A 119 6.56 16.65 -0.68
C LEU A 119 5.53 17.72 -0.30
N ARG A 120 4.86 18.34 -1.27
CA ARG A 120 3.82 19.34 -1.01
C ARG A 120 2.58 18.70 -0.38
N ASP A 121 2.16 17.55 -0.90
CA ASP A 121 1.02 16.79 -0.38
C ASP A 121 1.31 16.31 1.05
N LEU A 122 2.51 15.78 1.30
CA LEU A 122 2.96 15.36 2.63
C LEU A 122 3.03 16.53 3.63
N VAL A 123 3.41 17.73 3.18
CA VAL A 123 3.38 18.94 4.03
C VAL A 123 1.95 19.39 4.32
N HIS A 124 1.04 19.34 3.34
CA HIS A 124 -0.37 19.66 3.56
C HIS A 124 -1.02 18.69 4.56
N ALA A 125 -0.65 17.41 4.51
CA ALA A 125 -1.11 16.41 5.47
C ALA A 125 -0.42 16.51 6.84
N GLY A 126 0.52 17.44 7.04
CA GLY A 126 1.24 17.59 8.30
C GLY A 126 2.26 16.48 8.60
N LEU A 127 2.50 15.57 7.65
CA LEU A 127 3.48 14.49 7.79
C LEU A 127 4.92 15.02 7.68
N LEU A 128 5.10 16.09 6.90
CA LEU A 128 6.35 16.83 6.79
C LEU A 128 6.15 18.30 7.18
N LEU A 129 7.24 18.91 7.63
CA LEU A 129 7.37 20.36 7.78
C LEU A 129 8.44 20.85 6.82
N SER A 130 8.21 22.02 6.23
CA SER A 130 9.09 22.63 5.25
C SER A 130 9.58 23.99 5.74
N VAL A 131 10.87 24.26 5.60
CA VAL A 131 11.47 25.58 5.83
C VAL A 131 12.06 26.07 4.49
N PRO A 132 11.68 27.26 4.00
CA PRO A 132 12.25 27.83 2.78
C PRO A 132 13.66 28.40 3.00
N GLY A 133 14.39 28.66 1.92
CA GLY A 133 15.70 29.30 1.93
C GLY A 133 16.89 28.35 1.71
N ALA A 134 18.11 28.91 1.68
CA ALA A 134 19.33 28.18 1.32
C ALA A 134 19.72 27.07 2.31
N ARG A 135 19.38 27.23 3.59
CA ARG A 135 19.50 26.19 4.64
C ARG A 135 18.18 25.50 4.95
N GLY A 136 17.19 25.68 4.08
CA GLY A 136 15.87 25.10 4.19
C GLY A 136 15.82 23.62 3.81
N GLY A 137 14.66 23.02 3.97
CA GLY A 137 14.46 21.61 3.68
C GLY A 137 13.21 21.07 4.35
N PHE A 138 13.17 19.74 4.47
CA PHE A 138 12.05 18.99 5.01
C PHE A 138 12.46 18.23 6.27
N ARG A 139 11.57 18.16 7.24
CA ARG A 139 11.67 17.28 8.42
C ARG A 139 10.33 16.62 8.69
N LEU A 140 10.31 15.55 9.48
CA LEU A 140 9.04 14.97 9.92
C LEU A 140 8.25 15.97 10.76
N GLY A 141 6.93 16.01 10.51
CA GLY A 141 5.99 16.82 11.28
C GLY A 141 5.62 16.19 12.63
N LYS A 142 5.74 14.87 12.74
CA LYS A 142 5.52 14.07 13.94
C LYS A 142 6.50 12.88 13.98
N PRO A 143 6.66 12.18 15.12
CA PRO A 143 7.55 11.01 15.23
C PRO A 143 7.23 9.95 14.16
N ALA A 144 8.25 9.25 13.65
CA ALA A 144 8.09 8.27 12.58
C ALA A 144 7.23 7.06 13.00
N GLU A 145 7.18 6.79 14.30
CA GLU A 145 6.33 5.79 14.95
C GLU A 145 4.86 6.17 14.92
N ALA A 146 4.54 7.46 14.75
CA ALA A 146 3.18 7.98 14.71
C ALA A 146 2.68 8.27 13.28
N ILE A 147 3.49 8.00 12.26
CA ILE A 147 3.11 8.13 10.85
C ILE A 147 2.79 6.74 10.31
N THR A 148 1.53 6.48 10.00
CA THR A 148 1.09 5.17 9.49
C THR A 148 1.18 5.13 7.96
N LEU A 149 1.29 3.92 7.40
CA LEU A 149 1.27 3.73 5.95
C LEU A 149 -0.09 4.13 5.36
N ARG A 150 -1.18 3.95 6.14
CA ARG A 150 -2.51 4.43 5.78
C ARG A 150 -2.54 5.94 5.58
N GLU A 151 -2.05 6.72 6.53
CA GLU A 151 -2.02 8.18 6.41
C GLU A 151 -1.22 8.64 5.18
N VAL A 152 -0.09 7.99 4.90
CA VAL A 152 0.73 8.30 3.72
C VAL A 152 -0.04 8.00 2.44
N TYR A 153 -0.71 6.85 2.37
CA TYR A 153 -1.55 6.50 1.22
C TYR A 153 -2.68 7.52 1.03
N GLU A 154 -3.45 7.80 2.09
CA GLU A 154 -4.61 8.68 2.05
C GLU A 154 -4.23 10.13 1.74
N SER A 155 -3.05 10.59 2.17
CA SER A 155 -2.54 11.93 1.83
C SER A 155 -2.24 12.14 0.34
N LEU A 156 -2.07 11.05 -0.42
CA LEU A 156 -1.67 11.10 -1.83
C LEU A 156 -2.79 10.70 -2.77
N GLU A 157 -3.43 9.57 -2.48
CA GLU A 157 -4.46 8.95 -3.32
C GLU A 157 -5.89 9.29 -2.87
N GLY A 158 -6.04 9.85 -1.66
CA GLY A 158 -7.34 10.11 -1.04
C GLY A 158 -7.85 8.92 -0.22
N PRO A 159 -9.10 8.98 0.25
CA PRO A 159 -9.67 7.97 1.13
C PRO A 159 -9.56 6.57 0.54
N LEU A 160 -9.23 5.58 1.37
CA LEU A 160 -9.20 4.19 0.96
C LEU A 160 -10.62 3.72 0.63
N ASN A 161 -10.90 3.50 -0.66
CA ASN A 161 -12.20 3.11 -1.17
C ASN A 161 -12.05 1.90 -2.12
N LEU A 162 -12.59 0.74 -1.73
CA LEU A 162 -12.59 -0.46 -2.56
C LEU A 162 -13.76 -0.51 -3.56
N ILE A 163 -14.90 0.09 -3.19
CA ILE A 163 -16.11 0.12 -4.02
C ILE A 163 -16.94 1.34 -3.64
N ASP A 164 -17.39 2.11 -4.63
CA ASP A 164 -18.04 3.41 -4.42
C ASP A 164 -19.25 3.33 -3.48
N CYS A 165 -20.03 2.24 -3.54
CA CYS A 165 -21.20 2.04 -2.69
C CYS A 165 -20.89 1.85 -1.19
N VAL A 166 -19.62 1.63 -0.80
CA VAL A 166 -19.22 1.58 0.61
C VAL A 166 -19.04 2.99 1.18
N THR A 167 -18.56 3.92 0.35
CA THR A 167 -18.02 5.23 0.76
C THR A 167 -19.00 6.37 0.47
N GLU A 168 -19.77 6.26 -0.60
CA GLU A 168 -20.81 7.24 -0.98
C GLU A 168 -22.19 6.78 -0.46
N GLN A 169 -22.86 7.65 0.29
CA GLN A 169 -24.20 7.41 0.84
C GLN A 169 -25.27 7.45 -0.27
N ASP A 170 -26.16 6.46 -0.24
CA ASP A 170 -27.42 6.19 -0.99
C ASP A 170 -27.52 6.45 -2.52
N ASP A 171 -26.80 7.43 -3.08
CA ASP A 171 -26.94 7.86 -4.48
C ASP A 171 -26.01 7.10 -5.44
N ALA A 172 -24.93 6.50 -4.92
CA ALA A 172 -23.94 5.78 -5.73
C ALA A 172 -24.47 4.46 -6.32
N CYS A 173 -25.51 3.89 -5.71
CA CYS A 173 -26.08 2.63 -6.15
C CYS A 173 -27.56 2.53 -5.79
N CYS A 174 -28.41 2.44 -6.80
CA CYS A 174 -29.86 2.23 -6.63
C CYS A 174 -30.23 0.93 -5.88
N PHE A 175 -29.27 0.03 -5.69
CA PHE A 175 -29.46 -1.21 -4.91
C PHE A 175 -28.85 -1.13 -3.50
N ALA A 176 -28.24 -0.02 -3.08
CA ALA A 176 -27.50 0.08 -1.81
C ALA A 176 -28.31 -0.42 -0.61
N SER A 177 -29.60 -0.10 -0.55
CA SER A 177 -30.52 -0.48 0.54
C SER A 177 -30.88 -1.97 0.61
N VAL A 178 -30.72 -2.71 -0.50
CA VAL A 178 -31.01 -4.16 -0.60
C VAL A 178 -29.77 -5.00 -0.92
N CYS A 179 -28.62 -4.36 -1.07
CA CYS A 179 -27.37 -4.98 -1.49
C CYS A 179 -26.77 -5.82 -0.35
N THR A 180 -26.85 -7.14 -0.46
CA THR A 180 -26.29 -8.05 0.57
C THR A 180 -24.77 -8.10 0.57
N GLN A 181 -24.12 -7.81 -0.56
CA GLN A 181 -22.65 -7.81 -0.67
C GLN A 181 -21.96 -6.57 -0.09
N ILE A 182 -22.69 -5.48 0.19
CA ILE A 182 -22.10 -4.23 0.69
C ILE A 182 -21.33 -4.43 2.01
N GLN A 183 -21.83 -5.32 2.88
CA GLN A 183 -21.20 -5.63 4.16
C GLN A 183 -19.90 -6.41 3.99
N ILE A 184 -19.81 -7.25 2.95
CA ILE A 184 -18.59 -8.00 2.62
C ILE A 184 -17.49 -7.01 2.23
N TRP A 185 -17.81 -6.05 1.36
CA TRP A 185 -16.86 -5.02 0.91
C TRP A 185 -16.48 -4.04 2.02
N ARG A 186 -17.42 -3.65 2.89
CA ARG A 186 -17.10 -2.89 4.12
C ARG A 186 -16.09 -3.63 4.99
N GLY A 187 -16.33 -4.93 5.23
CA GLY A 187 -15.40 -5.76 6.01
C GLY A 187 -14.02 -5.85 5.37
N ALA A 188 -13.93 -6.06 4.06
CA ALA A 188 -12.65 -6.10 3.34
C ALA A 188 -11.89 -4.76 3.41
N GLN A 189 -12.60 -3.64 3.24
CA GLN A 189 -12.02 -2.30 3.34
C GLN A 189 -11.49 -2.02 4.74
N GLU A 190 -12.24 -2.38 5.77
CA GLU A 190 -11.84 -2.21 7.17
C GLU A 190 -10.59 -3.03 7.51
N LEU A 191 -10.51 -4.28 7.03
CA LEU A 191 -9.32 -5.13 7.23
C LEU A 191 -8.07 -4.53 6.59
N LEU A 192 -8.19 -4.03 5.35
CA LEU A 192 -7.08 -3.39 4.65
C LEU A 192 -6.66 -2.09 5.34
N ALA A 193 -7.63 -1.26 5.73
CA ALA A 193 -7.39 -0.01 6.42
C ALA A 193 -6.63 -0.24 7.74
N ARG A 194 -7.07 -1.22 8.55
CA ARG A 194 -6.38 -1.61 9.79
C ARG A 194 -4.96 -2.11 9.54
N TYR A 195 -4.76 -2.97 8.55
CA TYR A 195 -3.43 -3.48 8.22
C TYR A 195 -2.45 -2.35 7.85
N LEU A 196 -2.90 -1.35 7.09
CA LEU A 196 -2.07 -0.19 6.74
C LEU A 196 -1.88 0.78 7.91
N GLU A 197 -2.84 0.84 8.82
CA GLU A 197 -2.76 1.66 10.05
C GLU A 197 -1.72 1.09 11.03
N ASP A 198 -1.65 -0.23 11.16
CA ASP A 198 -0.72 -0.90 12.08
C ASP A 198 0.75 -0.83 11.63
N ILE A 199 1.02 -0.39 10.38
CA ILE A 199 2.37 -0.28 9.84
C ILE A 199 2.81 1.19 9.88
N THR A 200 3.88 1.46 10.63
CA THR A 200 4.44 2.81 10.77
C THR A 200 5.63 3.02 9.82
N ILE A 201 5.95 4.29 9.53
CA ILE A 201 7.16 4.63 8.76
C ILE A 201 8.42 4.17 9.50
N GLN A 202 8.46 4.26 10.82
CA GLN A 202 9.58 3.73 11.60
C GLN A 202 9.77 2.23 11.36
N ALA A 203 8.68 1.44 11.44
CA ALA A 203 8.74 0.01 11.19
C ALA A 203 9.26 -0.32 9.78
N ILE A 204 8.90 0.47 8.76
CA ILE A 204 9.40 0.30 7.40
C ILE A 204 10.89 0.66 7.29
N ALA A 205 11.31 1.76 7.93
CA ALA A 205 12.70 2.21 7.93
C ALA A 205 13.64 1.17 8.58
N ASP A 206 13.16 0.51 9.64
CA ASP A 206 13.91 -0.47 10.43
C ASP A 206 13.92 -1.87 9.81
N ARG A 207 12.75 -2.39 9.37
CA ARG A 207 12.55 -3.80 8.95
C ARG A 207 13.43 -4.25 7.78
N HIS A 208 13.87 -3.33 6.92
CA HIS A 208 14.74 -3.63 5.78
C HIS A 208 16.09 -2.93 5.83
N GLY A 209 16.47 -2.37 6.99
CA GLY A 209 17.73 -1.66 7.17
C GLY A 209 17.88 -0.50 6.19
N LEU A 210 16.78 0.19 5.86
CA LEU A 210 16.80 1.33 4.95
C LEU A 210 17.71 2.42 5.52
N VAL A 211 17.65 2.64 6.84
CA VAL A 211 18.53 3.58 7.56
C VAL A 211 20.02 3.22 7.37
N PRO A 212 20.52 2.02 7.76
CA PRO A 212 21.89 1.60 7.46
C PRO A 212 22.28 1.69 5.98
N ARG A 213 21.45 1.15 5.07
CA ARG A 213 21.76 1.12 3.62
C ARG A 213 21.83 2.52 3.00
N LEU A 214 21.07 3.48 3.53
CA LEU A 214 21.12 4.87 3.11
C LEU A 214 22.33 5.60 3.68
N GLN A 215 22.77 5.25 4.89
CA GLN A 215 23.98 5.77 5.51
C GLN A 215 25.24 5.24 4.80
N GLU A 216 25.27 3.96 4.45
CA GLU A 216 26.33 3.34 3.64
C GLU A 216 26.43 4.04 2.27
N LYS A 217 25.30 4.16 1.55
CA LYS A 217 25.25 4.91 0.28
C LYS A 217 25.62 6.39 0.47
N HIS A 218 25.41 6.97 1.67
CA HIS A 218 25.87 8.32 2.01
C HIS A 218 27.37 8.47 1.91
N GLN A 219 28.04 7.57 2.62
CA GLN A 219 29.49 7.54 2.76
C GLN A 219 30.17 7.22 1.42
N SER A 220 29.58 6.36 0.59
CA SER A 220 30.10 6.02 -0.74
C SER A 220 29.97 7.11 -1.81
N ALA A 221 29.16 8.15 -1.57
CA ALA A 221 29.01 9.27 -2.53
C ALA A 221 29.77 10.54 -2.11
N GLN A 222 30.44 10.49 -0.95
CA GLN A 222 31.27 11.57 -0.42
C GLN A 222 32.78 11.26 -0.53
N HIS A 223 33.12 10.04 -0.93
CA HIS A 223 34.45 9.61 -1.40
C HIS A 223 34.41 9.51 -2.92
#